data_AF-A0A660UMG5-F1
#
_entry.id   AF-A0A660UMG5-F1
#
_cell.length_a   1.000
_cell.length_b   1.000
_cell.length_c   1.000
_cell.angle_alpha   90.00
_cell.angle_beta   90.00
_cell.angle_gamma   90.00
#
_symmetry.space_group_name_H-M   'P 1'
#
loop_
_entity.id
_entity.type
_entity.pdbx_description
1 polymer ?
#
loop_
_entity_poly.entity_id
_entity_poly.type
_entity_poly.pdbx_seq_one_letter_code
_entity_poly.pdbx_strand_id
1 'polypeptide(L)'
;MNTSYLKNGMWCGSRALLVASVVLVVLTAAKVSGFMTSSVRITKAVKTAKAKNGHDEETVKKLLARGRRVADQLKKKNMFVKPPPGPKPPVCFGIIGGNAIINGKYYKAGDKVGGAEIISVGTKEVVIKWDDKEMKLIPFAVNNASPPSKKKSSPGKSAGKPESGSKPTEVKVEVTTSFAPGMRPGGPGRRGEFMGMSPEERRKMMERYKNMSPEEQERFRQERRRQFGGEGGGSRGRSSRGRGR
;
A
#
# COMPACT_ATOMS: atom_id res chain seq x y z
N MET A 1 -47.80 14.18 54.56
CA MET A 1 -46.81 13.61 53.61
C MET A 1 -47.02 12.10 53.56
N ASN A 2 -47.55 11.59 52.44
CA ASN A 2 -48.07 10.23 52.35
C ASN A 2 -46.95 9.24 51.99
N THR A 3 -46.52 8.42 52.96
CA THR A 3 -45.46 7.41 52.81
C THR A 3 -45.98 6.02 52.37
N SER A 4 -47.29 5.88 52.10
CA SER A 4 -47.93 4.60 51.82
C SER A 4 -47.65 4.01 50.41
N TYR A 5 -47.05 4.78 49.50
CA TYR A 5 -46.79 4.32 48.12
C TYR A 5 -45.47 3.54 47.94
N LEU A 6 -44.55 3.60 48.90
CA LEU A 6 -43.24 2.93 48.78
C LEU A 6 -43.26 1.45 49.19
N LYS A 7 -44.26 1.00 49.96
CA LYS A 7 -44.28 -0.35 50.52
C LYS A 7 -44.80 -1.43 49.56
N ASN A 8 -45.70 -1.07 48.63
CA ASN A 8 -46.25 -2.00 47.65
C ASN A 8 -45.37 -2.18 46.40
N GLY A 9 -44.46 -1.24 46.10
CA GLY A 9 -43.52 -1.37 44.98
C GLY A 9 -42.40 -2.39 45.22
N MET A 10 -42.05 -2.63 46.49
CA MET A 10 -40.92 -3.50 46.87
C MET A 10 -41.18 -4.99 46.57
N TRP A 11 -42.44 -5.44 46.64
CA TRP A 11 -42.82 -6.82 46.33
C TRP A 11 -42.88 -7.10 44.83
N CYS A 12 -43.27 -6.11 44.01
CA CYS A 12 -43.25 -6.23 42.55
C CYS A 12 -41.81 -6.23 42.00
N GLY A 13 -40.91 -5.43 42.58
CA GLY A 13 -39.51 -5.38 42.17
C GLY A 13 -38.77 -6.70 42.33
N SER A 14 -38.93 -7.37 43.48
CA SER A 14 -38.24 -8.64 43.74
C SER A 14 -38.70 -9.78 42.81
N ARG A 15 -39.99 -9.84 42.46
CA ARG A 15 -40.52 -10.85 41.54
C ARG A 15 -40.08 -10.58 40.10
N ALA A 16 -40.08 -9.32 39.67
CA ALA A 16 -39.58 -8.92 38.37
C ALA A 16 -38.09 -9.25 38.18
N LEU A 17 -37.27 -9.02 39.22
CA LEU A 17 -35.85 -9.37 39.20
C LEU A 17 -35.61 -10.88 39.13
N LEU A 18 -36.41 -11.70 39.82
CA LEU A 18 -36.30 -13.16 39.72
C LEU A 18 -36.65 -13.67 38.32
N VAL A 19 -37.73 -13.16 37.72
CA VAL A 19 -38.10 -13.52 36.34
C VAL A 19 -37.00 -13.10 35.36
N ALA A 20 -36.47 -11.88 35.50
CA ALA A 20 -35.38 -11.40 34.66
C ALA A 20 -34.11 -12.27 34.79
N SER A 21 -33.77 -12.69 36.01
CA SER A 21 -32.63 -13.59 36.27
C SER A 21 -32.80 -14.94 35.56
N VAL A 22 -33.98 -15.57 35.68
CA VAL A 22 -34.27 -16.85 35.03
C VAL A 22 -34.17 -16.73 33.50
N VAL A 23 -34.73 -15.65 32.93
CA VAL A 23 -34.66 -15.40 31.48
C VAL A 23 -33.21 -15.24 31.02
N LEU A 24 -32.36 -14.57 31.79
CA LEU A 24 -30.94 -14.36 31.47
C LEU A 24 -30.15 -15.68 31.50
N VAL A 25 -30.45 -16.58 32.44
CA VAL A 25 -29.85 -17.92 32.51
C VAL A 25 -30.26 -18.76 31.30
N VAL A 26 -31.53 -18.73 30.90
CA VAL A 26 -32.02 -19.47 29.71
C VAL A 26 -31.36 -18.94 28.43
N LEU A 27 -31.25 -17.62 28.28
CA LEU A 27 -30.61 -16.99 27.11
C LEU A 27 -29.12 -17.35 27.02
N THR A 28 -28.40 -17.36 28.13
CA THR A 28 -26.99 -17.75 28.15
C THR A 28 -26.81 -19.22 27.83
N ALA A 29 -27.64 -20.12 28.39
CA ALA A 29 -27.62 -21.54 28.06
C ALA A 29 -27.91 -21.80 26.56
N ALA A 30 -28.89 -21.11 25.98
CA ALA A 30 -29.22 -21.20 24.56
C ALA A 30 -28.06 -20.71 23.66
N LYS A 31 -27.35 -19.66 24.07
CA LYS A 31 -26.18 -19.17 23.33
C LYS A 31 -25.01 -20.15 23.35
N VAL A 32 -24.74 -20.75 24.51
CA VAL A 32 -23.65 -21.72 24.67
C VAL A 32 -23.94 -22.99 23.87
N SER A 33 -25.18 -23.49 23.88
CA SER A 33 -25.57 -24.66 23.08
C SER A 33 -25.53 -24.39 21.56
N GLY A 34 -25.91 -23.20 21.13
CA GLY A 34 -25.75 -22.74 19.74
C GLY A 34 -24.27 -22.67 19.30
N PHE A 35 -23.38 -22.27 20.20
CA PHE A 35 -21.94 -22.20 19.92
C PHE A 35 -21.30 -23.60 19.81
N MET A 36 -21.71 -24.52 20.68
CA MET A 36 -21.24 -25.92 20.63
C MET A 36 -21.70 -26.63 19.35
N THR A 37 -22.97 -26.48 18.95
CA THR A 37 -23.49 -27.11 17.72
C THR A 37 -22.83 -26.54 16.46
N SER A 38 -22.50 -25.25 16.44
CA SER A 38 -21.76 -24.61 15.34
C SER A 38 -20.31 -25.11 15.24
N SER A 39 -19.65 -25.33 16.38
CA SER A 39 -18.27 -25.83 16.45
C SER A 39 -18.14 -27.24 15.85
N VAL A 40 -19.13 -28.12 16.06
CA VAL A 40 -19.13 -29.48 15.49
C VAL A 40 -19.26 -29.47 13.97
N ARG A 41 -20.02 -28.53 13.39
CA ARG A 41 -20.15 -28.43 11.92
C ARG A 41 -18.87 -27.93 11.25
N ILE A 42 -18.16 -27.01 11.89
CA ILE A 42 -16.88 -26.50 11.39
C ILE A 42 -15.82 -27.60 11.38
N THR A 43 -15.72 -28.42 12.43
CA THR A 43 -14.73 -29.52 12.43
C THR A 43 -15.01 -30.57 11.37
N LYS A 44 -16.29 -30.88 11.08
CA LYS A 44 -16.66 -31.75 9.96
C LYS A 44 -16.31 -31.11 8.61
N ALA A 45 -16.63 -29.84 8.41
CA ALA A 45 -16.27 -29.12 7.19
C ALA A 45 -14.75 -29.03 6.97
N VAL A 46 -13.97 -28.78 8.04
CA VAL A 46 -12.50 -28.75 7.99
C VAL A 46 -11.91 -30.14 7.73
N LYS A 47 -12.44 -31.20 8.34
CA LYS A 47 -12.01 -32.58 8.05
C LYS A 47 -12.34 -32.98 6.61
N THR A 48 -13.53 -32.64 6.11
CA THR A 48 -13.91 -32.90 4.71
C THR A 48 -13.09 -32.07 3.74
N ALA A 49 -12.79 -30.80 4.06
CA ALA A 49 -11.91 -29.96 3.26
C ALA A 49 -10.46 -30.44 3.32
N LYS A 50 -9.97 -30.96 4.45
CA LYS A 50 -8.63 -31.57 4.57
C LYS A 50 -8.53 -32.91 3.87
N ALA A 51 -9.63 -33.67 3.77
CA ALA A 51 -9.69 -34.91 2.99
C ALA A 51 -9.78 -34.63 1.48
N LYS A 52 -10.54 -33.61 1.07
CA LYS A 52 -10.67 -33.20 -0.34
C LYS A 52 -9.49 -32.39 -0.87
N ASN A 53 -8.94 -31.49 -0.04
CA ASN A 53 -7.73 -30.71 -0.29
C ASN A 53 -6.54 -31.30 0.46
N GLY A 54 -6.56 -32.61 0.73
CA GLY A 54 -5.36 -33.34 1.13
C GLY A 54 -4.42 -33.31 -0.05
N HIS A 55 -3.78 -32.16 -0.26
CA HIS A 55 -2.77 -32.00 -1.28
C HIS A 55 -1.71 -33.02 -0.94
N ASP A 56 -1.58 -34.00 -1.83
CA ASP A 56 -0.53 -34.99 -1.80
C ASP A 56 0.79 -34.28 -1.47
N GLU A 57 1.47 -34.71 -0.41
CA GLU A 57 2.69 -34.03 0.04
C GLU A 57 3.69 -33.86 -1.10
N GLU A 58 3.65 -34.79 -2.07
CA GLU A 58 4.43 -34.75 -3.29
C GLU A 58 4.07 -33.56 -4.18
N THR A 59 2.78 -33.25 -4.36
CA THR A 59 2.36 -32.06 -5.13
C THR A 59 2.79 -30.76 -4.47
N VAL A 60 2.72 -30.66 -3.13
CA VAL A 60 3.21 -29.49 -2.39
C VAL A 60 4.72 -29.37 -2.53
N LYS A 61 5.47 -30.47 -2.36
CA LYS A 61 6.93 -30.50 -2.55
C LYS A 61 7.31 -30.08 -3.98
N LYS A 62 6.57 -30.54 -5.00
CA LYS A 62 6.78 -30.16 -6.41
C LYS A 62 6.52 -28.67 -6.67
N LEU A 63 5.45 -28.11 -6.09
CA LEU A 63 5.15 -26.67 -6.19
C LEU A 63 6.22 -25.81 -5.49
N LEU A 64 6.65 -26.23 -4.29
CA LEU A 64 7.72 -25.55 -3.56
C LEU A 64 9.05 -25.62 -4.32
N ALA A 65 9.39 -26.78 -4.91
CA ALA A 65 10.58 -26.93 -5.74
C ALA A 65 10.53 -26.03 -6.98
N ARG A 66 9.36 -25.93 -7.64
CA ARG A 66 9.16 -25.00 -8.77
C ARG A 66 9.32 -23.54 -8.33
N GLY A 67 8.74 -23.17 -7.19
CA GLY A 67 8.88 -21.83 -6.61
C GLY A 67 10.33 -21.47 -6.29
N ARG A 68 11.09 -22.39 -5.67
CA ARG A 68 12.53 -22.20 -5.39
C ARG A 68 13.34 -21.98 -6.68
N ARG A 69 13.12 -22.79 -7.72
CA ARG A 69 13.81 -22.61 -9.01
C ARG A 69 13.55 -21.24 -9.63
N VAL A 70 12.31 -20.74 -9.57
CA VAL A 70 11.96 -19.40 -10.08
C VAL A 70 12.60 -18.31 -9.23
N ALA A 71 12.57 -18.45 -7.90
CA ALA A 71 13.21 -17.52 -6.99
C ALA A 71 14.73 -17.45 -7.22
N ASP A 72 15.39 -18.58 -7.44
CA ASP A 72 16.82 -18.65 -7.75
C ASP A 72 17.15 -18.02 -9.10
N GLN A 73 16.29 -18.22 -10.12
CA GLN A 73 16.44 -17.53 -11.41
C GLN A 73 16.29 -16.01 -11.27
N LEU A 74 15.34 -15.54 -10.48
CA LEU A 74 15.16 -14.11 -10.20
C LEU A 74 16.34 -13.53 -9.40
N LYS A 75 16.89 -14.31 -8.46
CA LYS A 75 18.08 -13.94 -7.68
C LYS A 75 19.32 -13.86 -8.58
N LYS A 76 19.53 -14.82 -9.48
CA LYS A 76 20.62 -14.81 -10.48
C LYS A 76 20.53 -13.62 -11.44
N LYS A 77 19.32 -13.22 -11.82
CA LYS A 77 19.09 -12.03 -12.66
C LYS A 77 19.30 -10.71 -11.89
N ASN A 78 19.68 -10.77 -10.62
CA ASN A 78 19.95 -9.61 -9.76
C ASN A 78 18.81 -8.59 -9.74
N MET A 79 17.56 -9.04 -9.98
CA MET A 79 16.39 -8.17 -10.06
C MET A 79 15.99 -7.57 -8.70
N PHE A 80 16.52 -8.12 -7.61
CA PHE A 80 16.23 -7.70 -6.24
C PHE A 80 17.33 -6.88 -5.58
N VAL A 81 18.55 -6.93 -6.13
CA VAL A 81 19.63 -6.05 -5.69
C VAL A 81 19.51 -4.82 -6.58
N LYS A 82 19.19 -3.67 -6.00
CA LYS A 82 19.31 -2.41 -6.75
C LYS A 82 20.72 -2.39 -7.36
N PRO A 83 20.87 -2.12 -8.66
CA PRO A 83 22.19 -2.06 -9.26
C PRO A 83 23.06 -1.17 -8.37
N PRO A 84 24.33 -1.56 -8.11
CA PRO A 84 25.21 -0.76 -7.27
C PRO A 84 25.11 0.69 -7.75
N PRO A 85 24.95 1.66 -6.83
CA PRO A 85 24.79 3.04 -7.22
C PRO A 85 25.93 3.38 -8.17
N GLY A 86 25.59 3.76 -9.40
CA GLY A 86 26.59 4.17 -10.39
C GLY A 86 27.47 5.27 -9.78
N PRO A 87 28.70 5.43 -10.29
CA PRO A 87 29.59 6.46 -9.78
C PRO A 87 28.85 7.80 -9.81
N LYS A 88 28.83 8.48 -8.66
CA LYS A 88 28.09 9.74 -8.54
C LYS A 88 28.77 10.78 -9.43
N PRO A 89 28.01 11.57 -10.20
CA PRO A 89 28.61 12.64 -10.98
C PRO A 89 29.34 13.60 -10.04
N PRO A 90 30.51 14.12 -10.43
CA PRO A 90 31.26 15.06 -9.62
C PRO A 90 30.46 16.35 -9.42
N VAL A 91 30.50 16.87 -8.20
CA VAL A 91 29.82 18.12 -7.84
C VAL A 91 30.82 19.26 -7.96
N CYS A 92 30.48 20.27 -8.77
CA CYS A 92 31.25 21.50 -8.89
C CYS A 92 30.81 22.47 -7.78
N PHE A 93 31.74 22.87 -6.92
CA PHE A 93 31.51 23.81 -5.82
C PHE A 93 31.67 25.27 -6.24
N GLY A 94 32.48 25.54 -7.26
CA GLY A 94 32.81 26.90 -7.66
C GLY A 94 33.72 26.95 -8.88
N ILE A 95 33.80 28.12 -9.48
CA ILE A 95 34.74 28.43 -10.55
C ILE A 95 35.51 29.67 -10.09
N ILE A 96 36.84 29.58 -10.10
CA ILE A 96 37.73 30.69 -9.74
C ILE A 96 38.67 30.92 -10.93
N GLY A 97 38.44 32.02 -11.65
CA GLY A 97 39.15 32.31 -12.89
C GLY A 97 38.93 31.22 -13.94
N GLY A 98 40.01 30.61 -14.41
CA GLY A 98 39.99 29.49 -15.37
C GLY A 98 40.02 28.08 -14.73
N ASN A 99 39.88 27.98 -13.40
CA ASN A 99 39.94 26.71 -12.68
C ASN A 99 38.57 26.37 -12.07
N ALA A 100 38.18 25.09 -12.13
CA ALA A 100 36.98 24.56 -11.49
C ALA A 100 37.32 23.90 -10.13
N ILE A 101 36.49 24.13 -9.12
CA ILE A 101 36.60 23.47 -7.81
C ILE A 101 35.65 22.26 -7.79
N ILE A 102 36.21 21.07 -7.97
CA ILE A 102 35.45 19.82 -7.97
C ILE A 102 35.89 18.98 -6.78
N ASN A 103 34.95 18.56 -5.92
CA ASN A 103 35.26 17.83 -4.68
C ASN A 103 36.35 18.50 -3.81
N GLY A 104 36.38 19.84 -3.77
CA GLY A 104 37.33 20.63 -2.98
C GLY A 104 38.75 20.73 -3.55
N LYS A 105 39.00 20.26 -4.78
CA LYS A 105 40.30 20.40 -5.47
C LYS A 105 40.14 21.26 -6.73
N TYR A 106 41.20 21.98 -7.09
CA TYR A 106 41.27 22.81 -8.29
C TYR A 106 41.69 21.99 -9.50
N TYR A 107 40.95 22.15 -10.61
CA TYR A 107 41.21 21.47 -11.87
C TYR A 107 41.11 22.43 -13.06
N LYS A 108 41.88 22.16 -14.11
CA LYS A 108 41.90 22.90 -15.39
C LYS A 108 41.15 22.15 -16.49
N ALA A 109 40.89 22.83 -17.61
CA ALA A 109 40.42 22.17 -18.82
C ALA A 109 41.45 21.12 -19.28
N GLY A 110 40.99 19.90 -19.55
CA GLY A 110 41.80 18.72 -19.88
C GLY A 110 42.08 17.79 -18.69
N ASP A 111 41.86 18.22 -17.45
CA ASP A 111 42.08 17.35 -16.28
C ASP A 111 40.98 16.29 -16.12
N LYS A 112 41.34 15.14 -15.54
CA LYS A 112 40.43 14.02 -15.27
C LYS A 112 40.07 13.93 -13.78
N VAL A 113 38.78 13.91 -13.47
CA VAL A 113 38.26 13.87 -12.09
C VAL A 113 37.17 12.81 -11.94
N GLY A 114 37.48 11.75 -11.19
CA GLY A 114 36.49 10.70 -10.88
C GLY A 114 35.97 9.91 -12.08
N GLY A 115 36.67 9.95 -13.22
CA GLY A 115 36.18 9.38 -14.49
C GLY A 115 35.54 10.40 -15.43
N ALA A 116 35.41 11.67 -14.99
CA ALA A 116 35.04 12.79 -15.85
C ALA A 116 36.27 13.40 -16.51
N GLU A 117 36.15 13.85 -17.75
CA GLU A 117 37.12 14.73 -18.40
C GLU A 117 36.55 16.14 -18.50
N ILE A 118 37.31 17.16 -18.07
CA ILE A 118 36.87 18.55 -18.13
C ILE A 118 37.13 19.08 -19.53
N ILE A 119 36.08 19.28 -20.32
CA ILE A 119 36.19 19.80 -21.69
C ILE A 119 36.50 21.30 -21.65
N SER A 120 35.72 22.07 -20.90
CA SER A 120 35.88 23.52 -20.82
C SER A 120 35.44 24.07 -19.47
N VAL A 121 36.16 25.10 -19.01
CA VAL A 121 35.84 25.87 -17.81
C VAL A 121 35.43 27.27 -18.26
N GLY A 122 34.12 27.55 -18.24
CA GLY A 122 33.59 28.89 -18.50
C GLY A 122 33.37 29.66 -17.19
N THR A 123 33.01 30.94 -17.27
CA THR A 123 32.79 31.78 -16.08
C THR A 123 31.57 31.34 -15.25
N LYS A 124 30.56 30.74 -15.91
CA LYS A 124 29.27 30.38 -15.30
C LYS A 124 28.97 28.87 -15.33
N GLU A 125 29.59 28.14 -16.24
CA GLU A 125 29.37 26.71 -16.42
C GLU A 125 30.69 25.97 -16.68
N VAL A 126 30.76 24.73 -16.20
CA VAL A 126 31.85 23.79 -16.51
C VAL A 126 31.25 22.65 -17.31
N VAL A 127 31.79 22.38 -18.50
CA VAL A 127 31.36 21.26 -19.34
C VAL A 127 32.30 20.08 -19.08
N ILE A 128 31.72 18.97 -18.62
CA ILE A 128 32.45 17.73 -18.37
C ILE A 128 31.91 16.61 -19.23
N LYS A 129 32.77 15.68 -19.65
CA LYS A 129 32.39 14.42 -20.29
C LYS A 129 32.37 13.32 -19.24
N TRP A 130 31.20 12.76 -18.96
CA TRP A 130 30.98 11.70 -17.97
C TRP A 130 30.23 10.53 -18.62
N ASP A 131 30.79 9.31 -18.58
CA ASP A 131 30.20 8.12 -19.24
C ASP A 131 29.79 8.39 -20.71
N ASP A 132 30.69 9.06 -21.47
CA ASP A 132 30.47 9.52 -22.85
C ASP A 132 29.32 10.53 -23.05
N LYS A 133 28.80 11.11 -21.96
CA LYS A 133 27.78 12.15 -22.01
C LYS A 133 28.35 13.48 -21.56
N GLU A 134 28.10 14.52 -22.34
CA GLU A 134 28.42 15.88 -21.97
C GLU A 134 27.41 16.38 -20.94
N MET A 135 27.92 16.83 -19.78
CA MET A 135 27.15 17.40 -18.70
C MET A 135 27.65 18.81 -18.41
N LYS A 136 26.69 19.74 -18.26
CA LYS A 136 26.96 21.10 -17.83
C LYS A 136 26.77 21.22 -16.32
N LEU A 137 27.81 21.61 -15.61
CA LEU A 137 27.79 21.85 -14.17
C LEU A 137 27.77 23.35 -13.90
N ILE A 138 26.78 23.79 -13.12
CA ILE A 138 26.62 25.19 -12.70
C ILE A 138 26.76 25.23 -11.16
N PRO A 139 27.82 25.85 -10.61
CA PRO A 139 28.18 25.75 -9.19
C PRO A 139 27.07 26.10 -8.18
N PHE A 140 26.19 27.05 -8.52
CA PHE A 140 25.14 27.54 -7.61
C PHE A 140 23.74 27.03 -7.96
N ALA A 141 23.58 26.20 -8.98
CA ALA A 141 22.28 25.63 -9.36
C ALA A 141 21.89 24.39 -8.54
N VAL A 142 22.46 24.23 -7.34
CA VAL A 142 22.41 23.01 -6.51
C VAL A 142 21.01 22.65 -6.01
N ASN A 143 19.98 23.48 -6.24
CA ASN A 143 18.62 23.17 -5.80
C ASN A 143 17.67 22.60 -6.87
N ASN A 144 18.04 22.48 -8.16
CA ASN A 144 17.09 22.04 -9.19
C ASN A 144 17.56 21.00 -10.21
N ALA A 145 18.82 20.55 -10.16
CA ALA A 145 19.26 19.44 -11.01
C ALA A 145 18.81 18.10 -10.42
N SER A 146 17.49 17.84 -10.46
CA SER A 146 17.01 16.46 -10.51
C SER A 146 17.76 15.72 -11.62
N PRO A 147 18.18 14.45 -11.42
CA PRO A 147 18.74 13.65 -12.50
C PRO A 147 17.76 13.71 -13.68
N PRO A 148 18.22 13.76 -14.95
CA PRO A 148 17.34 13.90 -16.11
C PRO A 148 16.24 12.86 -15.99
N SER A 149 15.04 13.32 -15.60
CA SER A 149 13.92 12.44 -15.36
C SER A 149 13.67 11.79 -16.70
N LYS A 150 13.96 10.49 -16.81
CA LYS A 150 13.53 9.68 -17.95
C LYS A 150 12.08 10.07 -18.20
N LYS A 151 11.83 10.80 -19.29
CA LYS A 151 10.49 11.09 -19.78
C LYS A 151 9.84 9.72 -19.92
N LYS A 152 9.02 9.33 -18.93
CA LYS A 152 8.10 8.23 -19.09
C LYS A 152 7.14 8.72 -20.15
N SER A 153 7.42 8.35 -21.39
CA SER A 153 6.41 8.26 -22.43
C SER A 153 5.30 7.38 -21.87
N SER A 154 4.26 8.01 -21.33
CA SER A 154 2.97 7.36 -21.22
C SER A 154 2.60 6.91 -22.63
N PRO A 155 2.28 5.63 -22.88
CA PRO A 155 1.75 5.23 -24.16
C PRO A 155 0.44 5.99 -24.36
N GLY A 156 0.42 6.86 -25.38
CA GLY A 156 -0.78 7.53 -25.82
C GLY A 156 -1.84 6.48 -26.11
N LYS A 157 -2.93 6.55 -25.36
CA LYS A 157 -4.16 5.81 -25.65
C LYS A 157 -4.78 6.50 -26.86
N SER A 158 -4.38 6.08 -28.07
CA SER A 158 -5.03 6.47 -29.31
C SER A 158 -6.49 6.04 -29.22
N ALA A 159 -7.39 7.03 -29.26
CA ALA A 159 -8.82 6.82 -29.40
C ALA A 159 -9.11 6.24 -30.79
N GLY A 160 -9.11 4.90 -30.89
CA GLY A 160 -9.66 4.18 -32.01
C GLY A 160 -11.18 4.12 -31.87
N LYS A 161 -11.86 4.91 -32.70
CA LYS A 161 -13.29 4.81 -33.05
C LYS A 161 -13.61 3.37 -33.49
N PRO A 162 -14.64 2.68 -32.96
CA PRO A 162 -15.19 1.51 -33.61
C PRO A 162 -16.44 1.89 -34.39
N GLU A 163 -16.36 1.72 -35.71
CA GLU A 163 -17.52 1.61 -36.59
C GLU A 163 -18.26 0.30 -36.31
N SER A 164 -19.57 0.45 -36.20
CA SER A 164 -20.66 -0.48 -36.51
C SER A 164 -20.31 -1.75 -37.29
N GLY A 165 -20.77 -2.91 -36.78
CA GLY A 165 -21.10 -4.05 -37.64
C GLY A 165 -21.00 -5.44 -37.00
N SER A 166 -22.17 -6.01 -36.66
CA SER A 166 -22.49 -7.44 -36.80
C SER A 166 -22.28 -8.43 -35.62
N LYS A 167 -23.44 -8.77 -35.03
CA LYS A 167 -23.93 -10.06 -34.48
C LYS A 167 -23.44 -10.59 -33.12
N PRO A 168 -24.35 -11.18 -32.32
CA PRO A 168 -24.08 -11.54 -30.93
C PRO A 168 -23.56 -12.97 -30.81
N THR A 169 -22.47 -13.16 -30.08
CA THR A 169 -22.13 -14.46 -29.50
C THR A 169 -21.98 -14.26 -28.01
N GLU A 170 -22.80 -14.98 -27.27
CA GLU A 170 -22.89 -14.99 -25.82
C GLU A 170 -21.55 -15.49 -25.24
N VAL A 171 -20.75 -14.56 -24.70
CA VAL A 171 -19.52 -14.88 -23.96
C VAL A 171 -19.67 -14.40 -22.53
N LYS A 172 -19.76 -15.39 -21.64
CA LYS A 172 -19.71 -15.30 -20.19
C LYS A 172 -18.46 -14.52 -19.75
N VAL A 173 -18.66 -13.29 -19.27
CA VAL A 173 -17.59 -12.42 -18.75
C VAL A 173 -17.18 -12.90 -17.36
N GLU A 174 -16.07 -13.64 -17.30
CA GLU A 174 -15.34 -13.87 -16.06
C GLU A 174 -14.47 -12.63 -15.77
N VAL A 175 -14.93 -11.81 -14.81
CA VAL A 175 -14.25 -10.58 -14.39
C VAL A 175 -12.92 -10.94 -13.70
N THR A 176 -11.87 -11.02 -14.49
CA THR A 176 -10.49 -11.17 -14.00
C THR A 176 -10.01 -9.80 -13.52
N THR A 177 -10.11 -9.55 -12.22
CA THR A 177 -9.53 -8.36 -11.59
C THR A 177 -8.02 -8.52 -11.52
N SER A 178 -7.32 -8.00 -12.53
CA SER A 178 -5.86 -7.91 -12.56
C SER A 178 -5.38 -6.87 -11.54
N PHE A 179 -4.95 -7.34 -10.37
CA PHE A 179 -4.21 -6.53 -9.40
C PHE A 179 -2.81 -6.22 -9.95
N ALA A 180 -2.51 -4.93 -10.11
CA ALA A 180 -1.17 -4.46 -10.44
C ALA A 180 -0.16 -4.82 -9.32
N PRO A 181 1.02 -5.37 -9.65
CA PRO A 181 2.02 -5.76 -8.65
C PRO A 181 2.79 -4.51 -8.21
N GLY A 182 2.56 -4.02 -7.00
CA GLY A 182 3.38 -2.93 -6.43
C GLY A 182 2.78 -2.12 -5.28
N MET A 183 1.47 -2.17 -5.06
CA MET A 183 0.89 -1.58 -3.84
C MET A 183 1.03 -2.54 -2.67
N ARG A 184 2.01 -2.25 -1.79
CA ARG A 184 2.14 -2.90 -0.48
C ARG A 184 0.78 -2.90 0.24
N PRO A 185 0.28 -4.04 0.72
CA PRO A 185 -0.96 -4.09 1.49
C PRO A 185 -0.75 -3.35 2.80
N GLY A 186 -1.28 -2.13 2.90
CA GLY A 186 -1.41 -1.45 4.18
C GLY A 186 -2.44 -2.20 5.01
N GLY A 187 -1.99 -2.76 6.14
CA GLY A 187 -2.73 -3.04 7.36
C GLY A 187 -4.05 -3.84 7.25
N PRO A 188 -4.21 -4.98 7.96
CA PRO A 188 -5.44 -5.79 7.95
C PRO A 188 -6.74 -5.08 8.38
N GLY A 189 -6.68 -3.84 8.89
CA GLY A 189 -7.83 -3.15 9.49
C GLY A 189 -8.47 -2.02 8.66
N ARG A 190 -7.99 -1.68 7.46
CA ARG A 190 -8.49 -0.48 6.73
C ARG A 190 -9.05 -0.72 5.35
N ARG A 191 -8.90 -1.93 4.79
CA ARG A 191 -9.33 -2.23 3.41
C ARG A 191 -10.55 -3.15 3.33
N GLY A 192 -10.97 -3.79 4.42
CA GLY A 192 -12.04 -4.79 4.43
C GLY A 192 -13.41 -4.21 4.04
N GLU A 193 -13.76 -3.04 4.57
CA GLU A 193 -15.09 -2.47 4.40
C GLU A 193 -15.32 -1.90 2.99
N PHE A 194 -14.27 -1.32 2.39
CA PHE A 194 -14.33 -0.89 1.00
C PHE A 194 -14.26 -2.08 0.03
N MET A 195 -13.55 -3.16 0.40
CA MET A 195 -13.45 -4.40 -0.40
C MET A 195 -14.72 -5.26 -0.34
N GLY A 196 -15.56 -5.09 0.68
CA GLY A 196 -16.83 -5.83 0.85
C GLY A 196 -18.03 -5.23 0.11
N MET A 197 -17.96 -3.97 -0.33
CA MET A 197 -19.04 -3.35 -1.12
C MET A 197 -19.12 -3.95 -2.52
N SER A 198 -20.35 -4.05 -3.05
CA SER A 198 -20.57 -4.50 -4.42
C SER A 198 -19.97 -3.52 -5.45
N PRO A 199 -19.64 -3.98 -6.67
CA PRO A 199 -19.09 -3.09 -7.71
C PRO A 199 -20.00 -1.90 -8.04
N GLU A 200 -21.31 -2.07 -7.95
CA GLU A 200 -22.31 -1.03 -8.23
C GLU A 200 -22.37 0.02 -7.13
N GLU A 201 -22.34 -0.40 -5.87
CA GLU A 201 -22.30 0.51 -4.72
C GLU A 201 -21.03 1.38 -4.74
N ARG A 202 -19.90 0.81 -5.13
CA ARG A 202 -18.65 1.57 -5.30
C ARG A 202 -18.75 2.64 -6.37
N ARG A 203 -19.39 2.33 -7.50
CA ARG A 203 -19.59 3.32 -8.59
C ARG A 203 -20.48 4.46 -8.13
N LYS A 204 -21.61 4.14 -7.50
CA LYS A 204 -22.55 5.14 -6.95
C LYS A 204 -21.89 6.03 -5.89
N MET A 205 -21.03 5.46 -5.05
CA MET A 205 -20.25 6.22 -4.07
C MET A 205 -19.21 7.14 -4.74
N MET A 206 -18.51 6.66 -5.78
CA MET A 206 -17.56 7.49 -6.53
C MET A 206 -18.24 8.63 -7.30
N GLU A 207 -19.40 8.37 -7.91
CA GLU A 207 -20.17 9.41 -8.62
C GLU A 207 -20.66 10.49 -7.67
N ARG A 208 -21.18 10.11 -6.49
CA ARG A 208 -21.52 11.07 -5.43
C ARG A 208 -20.31 11.92 -5.03
N TYR A 209 -19.15 11.29 -4.84
CA TYR A 209 -17.92 12.02 -4.46
C TYR A 209 -17.45 12.98 -5.55
N LYS A 210 -17.55 12.61 -6.84
CA LYS A 210 -17.19 13.48 -7.96
C LYS A 210 -18.13 14.67 -8.14
N ASN A 211 -19.41 14.49 -7.83
CA ASN A 211 -20.42 15.52 -7.99
C ASN A 211 -20.55 16.45 -6.78
N MET A 212 -19.89 16.16 -5.66
CA MET A 212 -19.80 17.06 -4.51
C MET A 212 -18.92 18.26 -4.81
N SER A 213 -19.29 19.42 -4.23
CA SER A 213 -18.46 20.61 -4.27
C SER A 213 -17.13 20.40 -3.52
N PRO A 214 -16.08 21.19 -3.80
CA PRO A 214 -14.78 21.05 -3.13
C PRO A 214 -14.87 21.15 -1.61
N GLU A 215 -15.74 22.04 -1.11
CA GLU A 215 -15.94 22.25 0.32
C GLU A 215 -16.64 21.04 1.00
N GLU A 216 -17.61 20.43 0.32
CA GLU A 216 -18.28 19.22 0.80
C GLU A 216 -17.36 18.00 0.76
N GLN A 217 -16.48 17.89 -0.22
CA GLN A 217 -15.49 16.81 -0.27
C GLN A 217 -14.54 16.85 0.94
N GLU A 218 -14.17 18.05 1.41
CA GLU A 218 -13.34 18.19 2.61
C GLU A 218 -14.09 17.80 3.87
N ARG A 219 -15.36 18.21 4.01
CA ARG A 219 -16.22 17.80 5.14
C ARG A 219 -16.41 16.28 5.15
N PHE A 220 -16.69 15.69 3.99
CA PHE A 220 -16.82 14.23 3.85
C PHE A 220 -15.52 13.48 4.17
N ARG A 221 -14.36 14.04 3.79
CA ARG A 221 -13.04 13.49 4.13
C ARG A 221 -12.76 13.59 5.63
N GLN A 222 -13.12 14.71 6.27
CA GLN A 222 -12.99 14.88 7.73
C GLN A 222 -13.92 13.93 8.48
N GLU A 223 -15.16 13.77 8.04
CA GLU A 223 -16.14 12.88 8.65
C GLU A 223 -15.69 11.42 8.55
N ARG A 224 -15.22 10.97 7.38
CA ARG A 224 -14.58 9.66 7.23
C ARG A 224 -13.34 9.51 8.08
N ARG A 225 -12.55 10.58 8.26
CA ARG A 225 -11.40 10.54 9.17
C ARG A 225 -11.82 10.45 10.63
N ARG A 226 -12.99 10.99 11.02
CA ARG A 226 -13.55 10.83 12.38
C ARG A 226 -14.12 9.43 12.58
N GLN A 227 -14.95 8.94 11.66
CA GLN A 227 -15.55 7.59 11.74
C GLN A 227 -14.51 6.47 11.64
N PHE A 228 -13.57 6.55 10.69
CA PHE A 228 -12.59 5.48 10.43
C PHE A 228 -11.20 5.77 11.00
N GLY A 229 -10.97 6.96 11.54
CA GLY A 229 -9.73 7.35 12.21
C GLY A 229 -9.86 7.51 13.72
N GLY A 230 -11.05 7.37 14.29
CA GLY A 230 -11.28 7.32 15.73
C GLY A 230 -10.74 6.02 16.35
N GLU A 231 -9.91 6.17 17.38
CA GLU A 231 -9.63 5.19 18.45
C GLU A 231 -8.69 3.98 18.25
N GLY A 232 -7.93 3.87 17.15
CA GLY A 232 -7.00 2.72 17.03
C GLY A 232 -5.75 2.87 16.17
N GLY A 233 -5.52 4.04 15.59
CA GLY A 233 -4.48 4.23 14.56
C GLY A 233 -3.28 5.08 14.98
N GLY A 234 -3.14 5.38 16.27
CA GLY A 234 -1.92 5.96 16.81
C GLY A 234 -0.80 4.94 16.68
N SER A 235 -0.10 4.98 15.55
CA SER A 235 1.21 4.38 15.37
C SER A 235 2.12 4.99 16.43
N ARG A 236 2.06 4.44 17.65
CA ARG A 236 3.06 4.65 18.69
C ARG A 236 4.35 4.22 18.03
N GLY A 237 5.16 5.20 17.65
CA GLY A 237 6.53 5.01 17.22
C GLY A 237 7.18 4.15 18.27
N ARG A 238 7.36 2.87 17.95
CA ARG A 238 8.11 1.92 18.76
C ARG A 238 9.55 2.41 18.63
N SER A 239 9.94 3.29 19.54
CA SER A 239 11.32 3.70 19.74
C SER A 239 12.14 2.42 19.84
N SER A 240 13.00 2.24 18.85
CA SER A 240 14.05 1.23 18.87
C SER A 240 14.95 1.57 20.05
N ARG A 241 14.63 1.01 21.21
CA ARG A 241 15.50 0.99 22.38
C ARG A 241 16.68 0.11 21.98
N GLY A 242 17.78 0.76 21.60
CA GLY A 242 19.08 0.13 21.45
C GLY A 242 19.38 -0.67 22.69
N ARG A 243 19.48 -1.99 22.53
CA ARG A 243 19.98 -2.90 23.55
C ARG A 243 21.45 -3.09 23.23
N GLY A 244 22.28 -2.29 23.87
CA GLY A 244 23.71 -2.59 24.00
C GLY A 244 23.87 -3.76 24.96
N ARG A 245 24.58 -4.78 24.52
CA ARG A 245 25.56 -5.56 25.27
C ARG A 245 26.45 -6.27 24.25
#